data_AF-A0A0D2GVE7-F1
#
_entry.id   AF-A0A0D2GVE7-F1
#
_cell.length_a   1.000
_cell.length_b   1.000
_cell.length_c   1.000
_cell.angle_alpha   90.00
_cell.angle_beta   90.00
_cell.angle_gamma   90.00
#
_symmetry.space_group_name_H-M   'P 1'
#
loop_
_entity.id
_entity.type
_entity.pdbx_description
1 polymer ?
#
loop_
_entity_poly.entity_id
_entity_poly.type
_entity_poly.pdbx_seq_one_letter_code
_entity_poly.pdbx_strand_id
1 'polypeptide(L)'
;MPAPPGHLGNLTPEQEAKLREFWAATLRIFGVEDPQQASGTETPRTEDAASEIDVKDKEKSKKRLGIFKRHKDKESSNGSATPTKDPSHHADSDDKYGQVKEFQQILATQSPESLRSTFWSMVKADHPDALLLRFLRARKWDVDKALVMLISTMRWRSQEQHVDDDVVLRGEGGALEDSKSSDPVIKREGEDFLAQLRLGKSFLHGTDKEGRPLCFVRVRLHRGGDQTERALERYTVYVIETARLALRPPIETACIVFDMTNFTMANMDYTPVKFMIKIFEANYPESLGAVLVHKAPWIFQGIWKIIRGWLDPVVAGKVHFTSGVEDLEKFIPRSQIIKELDGEEDWEYKYVEPVPGENDAMKEEGPRDALQAERDTQVRAYQNKTFEWISKGTGPDVDQIKEQRHTLAKELNENYWKLDKYVRARTYYDRTGMIGPDGKINFYPPPPGKGENADLKPTSPETLADAPKVETTADDVD
;
A
#
# COMPACT_ATOMS: atom_id res chain seq x y z
N MET A 1 20.13 4.44 10.00
CA MET A 1 19.40 4.48 11.29
C MET A 1 19.12 3.05 11.74
N PRO A 2 19.09 2.75 13.04
CA PRO A 2 18.56 1.47 13.53
C PRO A 2 17.07 1.34 13.19
N ALA A 3 16.57 0.12 13.02
CA ALA A 3 15.15 -0.13 12.82
C ALA A 3 14.36 0.26 14.08
N PRO A 4 13.21 0.94 13.98
CA PRO A 4 12.39 1.27 15.16
C PRO A 4 11.83 0.01 15.84
N PRO A 5 11.43 0.08 17.13
CA PRO A 5 10.79 -1.05 17.80
C PRO A 5 9.59 -1.61 17.02
N GLY A 6 9.46 -2.94 16.99
CA GLY A 6 8.39 -3.61 16.25
C GLY A 6 8.59 -3.69 14.73
N HIS A 7 9.76 -3.28 14.23
CA HIS A 7 10.15 -3.44 12.83
C HIS A 7 11.11 -4.61 12.66
N LEU A 8 11.31 -5.04 11.41
CA LEU A 8 12.24 -6.10 11.09
C LEU A 8 13.65 -5.77 11.65
N GLY A 9 14.24 -6.73 12.36
CA GLY A 9 15.53 -6.55 13.03
C GLY A 9 15.47 -5.87 14.40
N ASN A 10 14.31 -5.43 14.87
CA ASN A 10 14.11 -4.86 16.22
C ASN A 10 12.76 -5.30 16.81
N LEU A 11 12.59 -6.62 16.97
CA LEU A 11 11.43 -7.26 17.58
C LEU A 11 11.76 -7.75 18.99
N THR A 12 10.83 -7.58 19.92
CA THR A 12 10.85 -8.30 21.21
C THR A 12 10.53 -9.79 21.01
N PRO A 13 10.90 -10.68 21.94
CA PRO A 13 10.55 -12.10 21.86
C PRO A 13 9.04 -12.34 21.69
N GLU A 14 8.20 -11.53 22.35
CA GLU A 14 6.74 -11.61 22.27
C GLU A 14 6.25 -11.21 20.88
N GLN A 15 6.80 -10.14 20.31
CA GLN A 15 6.50 -9.70 18.94
C GLN A 15 6.93 -10.72 17.89
N GLU A 16 8.09 -11.35 18.09
CA GLU A 16 8.56 -12.44 17.22
C GLU A 16 7.64 -13.67 17.29
N ALA A 17 7.16 -14.02 18.48
CA ALA A 17 6.14 -15.07 18.63
C ALA A 17 4.85 -14.74 17.90
N LYS A 18 4.38 -13.49 17.97
CA LYS A 18 3.19 -13.02 17.23
C LYS A 18 3.39 -13.05 15.72
N LEU A 19 4.59 -12.74 15.22
CA LEU A 19 4.92 -12.89 13.80
C LEU A 19 4.89 -14.36 13.35
N ARG A 20 5.38 -15.29 14.17
CA ARG A 20 5.26 -16.74 13.90
C ARG A 20 3.80 -17.19 13.85
N GLU A 21 2.99 -16.81 14.83
CA GLU A 21 1.55 -17.09 14.87
C GLU A 21 0.85 -16.55 13.61
N PHE A 22 1.21 -15.33 13.19
CA PHE A 22 0.60 -14.69 12.03
C PHE A 22 0.98 -15.36 10.71
N TRP A 23 2.24 -15.75 10.53
CA TRP A 23 2.66 -16.57 9.39
C TRP A 23 1.93 -17.91 9.37
N ALA A 24 1.84 -18.60 10.51
CA ALA A 24 1.15 -19.89 10.59
C ALA A 24 -0.33 -19.77 10.18
N ALA A 25 -1.01 -18.71 10.62
CA ALA A 25 -2.40 -18.46 10.23
C ALA A 25 -2.54 -18.11 8.74
N THR A 26 -1.63 -17.28 8.23
CA THR A 26 -1.60 -16.84 6.83
C THR A 26 -1.35 -18.02 5.88
N LEU A 27 -0.32 -18.83 6.13
CA LEU A 27 0.02 -20.01 5.31
C LEU A 27 -1.09 -21.06 5.30
N ARG A 28 -1.79 -21.22 6.43
CA ARG A 28 -2.96 -22.11 6.52
C ARG A 28 -4.11 -21.64 5.62
N ILE A 29 -4.41 -20.34 5.60
CA ILE A 29 -5.41 -19.77 4.66
C ILE A 29 -4.97 -19.97 3.21
N PHE A 30 -3.66 -19.89 2.94
CA PHE A 30 -3.08 -20.10 1.62
C PHE A 30 -3.01 -21.58 1.20
N GLY A 31 -3.48 -22.51 2.03
CA GLY A 31 -3.48 -23.94 1.73
C GLY A 31 -2.07 -24.50 1.56
N VAL A 32 -1.07 -23.85 2.18
CA VAL A 32 0.31 -24.35 2.16
C VAL A 32 0.48 -25.29 3.33
N GLU A 33 0.78 -26.55 3.04
CA GLU A 33 1.01 -27.57 4.05
C GLU A 33 2.45 -27.54 4.55
N ASP A 34 2.62 -27.80 5.85
CA ASP A 34 3.93 -27.96 6.47
C ASP A 34 4.58 -29.26 5.97
N PRO A 35 5.73 -29.22 5.27
CA PRO A 35 6.42 -30.41 4.79
C PRO A 35 6.73 -31.41 5.91
N GLN A 36 6.95 -30.94 7.14
CA GLN A 36 7.23 -31.78 8.29
C GLN A 36 5.97 -32.55 8.76
N GLN A 37 4.76 -32.00 8.59
CA GLN A 37 3.51 -32.70 8.90
C GLN A 37 3.10 -33.69 7.80
N ALA A 38 3.40 -33.41 6.54
CA ALA A 38 3.09 -34.30 5.41
C ALA A 38 3.86 -35.63 5.46
N SER A 39 5.01 -35.69 6.15
CA SER A 39 5.77 -36.95 6.34
C SER A 39 5.30 -37.78 7.56
N GLY A 40 4.33 -37.27 8.33
CA GLY A 40 3.74 -37.97 9.48
C GLY A 40 2.77 -39.06 9.04
N THR A 41 3.32 -40.25 8.79
CA THR A 41 2.68 -41.58 8.79
C THR A 41 1.17 -41.59 8.53
N GLU A 42 0.78 -41.87 7.28
CA GLU A 42 -0.51 -42.52 7.00
C GLU A 42 -0.60 -43.77 7.88
N THR A 43 -1.30 -43.66 9.01
CA THR A 43 -1.68 -44.85 9.77
C THR A 43 -2.80 -45.49 8.95
N PRO A 44 -2.65 -46.74 8.46
CA PRO A 44 -3.66 -47.35 7.63
C PRO A 44 -4.95 -47.42 8.43
N ARG A 45 -6.03 -46.87 7.88
CA ARG A 45 -7.37 -47.03 8.41
C ARG A 45 -7.64 -48.53 8.48
N THR A 46 -7.63 -49.08 9.68
CA THR A 46 -8.09 -50.43 9.94
C THR A 46 -9.55 -50.52 9.53
N GLU A 47 -9.77 -51.33 8.50
CA GLU A 47 -11.04 -51.95 8.19
C GLU A 47 -11.48 -52.74 9.41
N ASP A 48 -12.60 -52.37 10.02
CA ASP A 48 -13.45 -53.35 10.69
C ASP A 48 -14.90 -52.88 10.80
N ALA A 49 -15.76 -53.76 10.32
CA ALA A 49 -17.14 -54.02 10.69
C ALA A 49 -18.20 -52.91 10.52
N ALA A 50 -18.84 -52.96 9.34
CA ALA A 50 -20.27 -53.20 9.17
C ALA A 50 -21.27 -52.52 10.14
N SER A 51 -22.03 -51.58 9.59
CA SER A 51 -23.49 -51.65 9.64
C SER A 51 -24.09 -50.79 8.54
N GLU A 52 -24.98 -51.42 7.79
CA GLU A 52 -25.84 -50.87 6.75
C GLU A 52 -26.61 -49.65 7.26
N ILE A 53 -26.71 -48.58 6.47
CA ILE A 53 -27.94 -47.83 6.17
C ILE A 53 -27.63 -46.87 5.01
N ASP A 54 -28.31 -47.20 3.92
CA ASP A 54 -28.89 -46.43 2.82
C ASP A 54 -28.34 -45.07 2.35
N VAL A 55 -28.40 -44.96 1.03
CA VAL A 55 -27.92 -43.92 0.12
C VAL A 55 -28.71 -42.63 0.27
N LYS A 56 -28.02 -41.50 0.48
CA LYS A 56 -28.33 -40.19 -0.13
C LYS A 56 -27.20 -39.18 0.06
N ASP A 57 -26.67 -38.74 -1.07
CA ASP A 57 -25.90 -37.52 -1.38
C ASP A 57 -24.93 -36.97 -0.31
N LYS A 58 -23.64 -37.27 -0.55
CA LYS A 58 -22.49 -36.66 0.12
C LYS A 58 -22.30 -35.20 -0.35
N GLU A 59 -22.99 -34.26 0.29
CA GLU A 59 -22.45 -32.91 0.42
C GLU A 59 -21.19 -32.98 1.29
N LYS A 60 -20.04 -32.66 0.69
CA LYS A 60 -18.76 -32.53 1.38
C LYS A 60 -18.89 -31.44 2.46
N SER A 61 -19.06 -31.88 3.71
CA SER A 61 -19.04 -31.05 4.92
C SER A 61 -17.81 -30.14 4.95
N LYS A 62 -18.00 -28.88 4.56
CA LYS A 62 -17.05 -27.78 4.79
C LYS A 62 -16.88 -27.61 6.29
N LYS A 63 -15.70 -27.96 6.84
CA LYS A 63 -15.32 -27.67 8.23
C LYS A 63 -15.37 -26.13 8.42
N ARG A 64 -16.45 -25.64 9.04
CA ARG A 64 -16.62 -24.23 9.42
C ARG A 64 -15.48 -23.81 10.36
N LEU A 65 -14.67 -22.84 9.93
CA LEU A 65 -13.62 -22.18 10.71
C LEU A 65 -14.25 -21.45 11.90
N GLY A 66 -14.21 -22.06 13.08
CA GLY A 66 -14.62 -21.44 14.34
C GLY A 66 -13.56 -20.49 14.88
N ILE A 67 -13.35 -19.33 14.24
CA ILE A 67 -12.37 -18.32 14.70
C ILE A 67 -12.99 -17.39 15.76
N PHE A 68 -14.31 -17.27 15.85
CA PHE A 68 -14.98 -16.41 16.85
C PHE A 68 -15.48 -17.18 18.07
N LYS A 69 -14.58 -17.79 18.87
CA LYS A 69 -14.94 -18.19 20.24
C LYS A 69 -14.53 -17.06 21.18
N ARG A 70 -15.47 -16.13 21.42
CA ARG A 70 -15.39 -15.02 22.39
C ARG A 70 -14.68 -15.46 23.68
N HIS A 71 -13.49 -14.91 23.93
CA HIS A 71 -12.90 -14.85 25.26
C HIS A 71 -13.78 -13.91 26.10
N LYS A 72 -14.62 -14.51 26.95
CA LYS A 72 -15.40 -13.80 27.95
C LYS A 72 -14.55 -13.80 29.20
N ASP A 73 -13.65 -12.84 29.31
CA ASP A 73 -12.88 -12.65 30.53
C ASP A 73 -13.85 -12.22 31.64
N LYS A 74 -13.95 -13.11 32.63
CA LYS A 74 -14.61 -12.89 33.90
C LYS A 74 -13.70 -11.98 34.72
N GLU A 75 -14.02 -10.70 34.82
CA GLU A 75 -13.62 -9.91 35.97
C GLU A 75 -14.78 -9.77 36.95
N SER A 76 -14.46 -10.21 38.16
CA SER A 76 -15.27 -10.27 39.36
C SER A 76 -15.53 -8.89 39.98
N SER A 77 -16.72 -8.78 40.54
CA SER A 77 -17.23 -7.81 41.51
C SER A 77 -16.23 -6.91 42.25
N ASN A 78 -16.46 -5.59 42.20
CA ASN A 78 -16.95 -4.79 43.33
C ASN A 78 -17.08 -3.32 42.93
N GLY A 79 -18.19 -2.67 43.31
CA GLY A 79 -18.29 -1.21 43.35
C GLY A 79 -19.52 -0.62 42.69
N SER A 80 -20.51 -0.28 43.51
CA SER A 80 -21.71 0.49 43.20
C SER A 80 -21.40 1.89 42.66
N ALA A 81 -21.94 2.25 41.48
CA ALA A 81 -22.50 3.57 41.15
C ALA A 81 -23.20 3.52 39.77
N THR A 82 -24.49 3.81 39.74
CA THR A 82 -25.27 4.22 38.54
C THR A 82 -24.84 5.68 38.20
N PRO A 83 -24.84 6.17 36.93
CA PRO A 83 -25.90 6.00 35.96
C PRO A 83 -25.49 5.65 34.52
N THR A 84 -26.36 4.84 33.90
CA THR A 84 -26.76 4.80 32.48
C THR A 84 -26.00 5.73 31.53
N LYS A 85 -24.87 5.26 30.99
CA LYS A 85 -24.45 5.62 29.63
C LYS A 85 -24.91 4.51 28.70
N ASP A 86 -25.65 4.93 27.69
CA ASP A 86 -26.19 4.12 26.60
C ASP A 86 -25.09 3.18 26.01
N PRO A 87 -25.30 1.85 25.92
CA PRO A 87 -24.22 0.88 25.59
C PRO A 87 -23.82 0.82 24.12
N SER A 88 -24.20 1.77 23.27
CA SER A 88 -23.87 1.77 21.85
C SER A 88 -22.39 2.09 21.53
N HIS A 89 -21.55 2.37 22.52
CA HIS A 89 -20.16 2.82 22.30
C HIS A 89 -19.06 1.73 22.23
N HIS A 90 -19.40 0.45 22.23
CA HIS A 90 -18.42 -0.61 21.94
C HIS A 90 -18.96 -1.61 20.90
N ALA A 91 -19.46 -1.10 19.77
CA ALA A 91 -19.17 -1.80 18.52
C ALA A 91 -17.63 -1.76 18.37
N ASP A 92 -17.00 -2.92 18.19
CA ASP A 92 -15.54 -3.13 18.11
C ASP A 92 -14.89 -1.98 17.34
N SER A 93 -14.20 -1.06 18.04
CA SER A 93 -13.69 0.19 17.45
C SER A 93 -12.78 -0.04 16.25
N ASP A 94 -12.27 -1.26 16.14
CA ASP A 94 -11.29 -1.69 15.14
C ASP A 94 -11.93 -2.18 13.82
N ASP A 95 -13.26 -2.38 13.75
CA ASP A 95 -13.96 -2.82 12.53
C ASP A 95 -14.66 -1.66 11.78
N LYS A 96 -14.08 -0.46 11.81
CA LYS A 96 -14.59 0.77 11.16
C LYS A 96 -15.02 0.56 9.69
N TYR A 97 -14.37 -0.36 8.98
CA TYR A 97 -14.59 -0.64 7.56
C TYR A 97 -15.32 -1.97 7.29
N GLY A 98 -15.83 -2.67 8.30
CA GLY A 98 -16.61 -3.91 8.13
C GLY A 98 -15.79 -5.11 7.61
N GLN A 99 -14.48 -5.13 7.86
CA GLN A 99 -13.53 -6.12 7.38
C GLN A 99 -13.83 -7.53 7.95
N VAL A 100 -14.44 -7.63 9.13
CA VAL A 100 -14.80 -8.94 9.73
C VAL A 100 -15.82 -9.70 8.88
N LYS A 101 -16.86 -9.00 8.40
CA LYS A 101 -17.89 -9.60 7.53
C LYS A 101 -17.28 -9.98 6.18
N GLU A 102 -16.45 -9.10 5.64
CA GLU A 102 -15.75 -9.30 4.37
C GLU A 102 -14.84 -10.52 4.42
N PHE A 103 -14.08 -10.70 5.49
CA PHE A 103 -13.18 -11.83 5.71
C PHE A 103 -13.89 -13.18 5.52
N GLN A 104 -15.07 -13.36 6.12
CA GLN A 104 -15.83 -14.61 5.99
C GLN A 104 -16.33 -14.84 4.56
N GLN A 105 -16.70 -13.77 3.85
CA GLN A 105 -17.13 -13.85 2.45
C GLN A 105 -15.96 -14.19 1.52
N ILE A 106 -14.80 -13.59 1.74
CA ILE A 106 -13.58 -13.88 0.97
C ILE A 106 -13.18 -15.34 1.13
N LEU A 107 -13.12 -15.87 2.35
CA LEU A 107 -12.78 -17.28 2.58
C LEU A 107 -13.80 -18.26 1.98
N ALA A 108 -15.05 -17.83 1.78
CA ALA A 108 -16.08 -18.64 1.16
C ALA A 108 -16.01 -18.63 -0.38
N THR A 109 -15.39 -17.61 -0.99
CA THR A 109 -15.45 -17.34 -2.44
C THR A 109 -14.10 -17.47 -3.14
N GLN A 110 -12.99 -17.23 -2.44
CA GLN A 110 -11.64 -17.27 -3.00
C GLN A 110 -10.94 -18.59 -2.68
N SER A 111 -10.16 -19.10 -3.63
CA SER A 111 -9.34 -20.29 -3.38
C SER A 111 -8.10 -19.93 -2.56
N PRO A 112 -7.57 -20.88 -1.76
CA PRO A 112 -6.31 -20.70 -1.06
C PRO A 112 -5.15 -20.26 -1.98
N GLU A 113 -5.08 -20.81 -3.19
CA GLU A 113 -4.04 -20.51 -4.17
C GLU A 113 -4.15 -19.09 -4.72
N SER A 114 -5.37 -18.59 -4.93
CA SER A 114 -5.62 -17.21 -5.37
C SER A 114 -5.16 -16.23 -4.30
N LEU A 115 -5.55 -16.44 -3.04
CA LEU A 115 -5.10 -15.61 -1.91
C LEU A 115 -3.57 -15.64 -1.77
N ARG A 116 -2.95 -16.82 -1.92
CA ARG A 116 -1.49 -16.97 -1.92
C ARG A 116 -0.84 -16.15 -3.03
N SER A 117 -1.38 -16.22 -4.25
CA SER A 117 -0.85 -15.46 -5.39
C SER A 117 -0.97 -13.95 -5.17
N THR A 118 -2.12 -13.47 -4.69
CA THR A 118 -2.32 -12.04 -4.36
C THR A 118 -1.36 -11.55 -3.27
N PHE A 119 -1.08 -12.37 -2.25
CA PHE A 119 -0.09 -12.00 -1.24
C PHE A 119 1.29 -11.77 -1.86
N TRP A 120 1.75 -12.72 -2.68
CA TRP A 120 3.08 -12.63 -3.28
C TRP A 120 3.20 -11.57 -4.39
N SER A 121 2.09 -11.19 -5.04
CA SER A 121 2.04 -10.01 -5.92
C SER A 121 2.14 -8.71 -5.12
N MET A 122 1.55 -8.66 -3.92
CA MET A 122 1.63 -7.51 -3.02
C MET A 122 3.03 -7.31 -2.40
N VAL A 123 3.75 -8.40 -2.13
CA VAL A 123 5.13 -8.37 -1.57
C VAL A 123 6.08 -7.61 -2.49
N LYS A 124 6.04 -7.83 -3.80
CA LYS A 124 6.98 -7.20 -4.77
C LYS A 124 8.44 -7.37 -4.33
N ALA A 125 9.14 -6.25 -4.08
CA ALA A 125 10.50 -6.19 -3.57
C ALA A 125 10.59 -6.06 -2.03
N ASP A 126 9.48 -5.94 -1.30
CA ASP A 126 9.52 -5.83 0.15
C ASP A 126 9.99 -7.15 0.79
N HIS A 127 10.59 -7.05 1.98
CA HIS A 127 10.81 -8.23 2.81
C HIS A 127 9.45 -8.78 3.26
N PRO A 128 9.15 -10.09 3.08
CA PRO A 128 7.81 -10.63 3.41
C PRO A 128 7.41 -10.41 4.87
N ASP A 129 8.35 -10.58 5.82
CA ASP A 129 8.10 -10.23 7.23
C ASP A 129 7.77 -8.75 7.44
N ALA A 130 8.47 -7.83 6.77
CA ALA A 130 8.23 -6.39 6.93
C ALA A 130 6.81 -6.03 6.48
N LEU A 131 6.32 -6.64 5.40
CA LEU A 131 4.93 -6.47 4.97
C LEU A 131 3.95 -6.93 6.05
N LEU A 132 4.10 -8.14 6.59
CA LEU A 132 3.20 -8.65 7.63
C LEU A 132 3.28 -7.87 8.95
N LEU A 133 4.49 -7.40 9.30
CA LEU A 133 4.70 -6.59 10.50
C LEU A 133 3.91 -5.27 10.47
N ARG A 134 3.66 -4.69 9.29
CA ARG A 134 2.78 -3.50 9.16
C ARG A 134 1.36 -3.79 9.66
N PHE A 135 0.80 -4.95 9.30
CA PHE A 135 -0.54 -5.36 9.73
C PHE A 135 -0.59 -5.67 11.23
N LEU A 136 0.44 -6.34 11.77
CA LEU A 136 0.54 -6.59 13.21
C LEU A 136 0.59 -5.29 14.00
N ARG A 137 1.46 -4.34 13.61
CA ARG A 137 1.53 -3.03 14.29
C ARG A 137 0.21 -2.26 14.20
N ALA A 138 -0.41 -2.20 13.02
CA ALA A 138 -1.70 -1.52 12.81
C ALA A 138 -2.86 -2.12 13.61
N ARG A 139 -2.77 -3.40 13.97
CA ARG A 139 -3.76 -4.10 14.81
C ARG A 139 -3.22 -4.42 16.21
N LYS A 140 -2.25 -3.63 16.69
CA LYS A 140 -1.73 -3.69 18.07
C LYS A 140 -1.28 -5.10 18.49
N TRP A 141 -0.69 -5.84 17.55
CA TRP A 141 -0.20 -7.21 17.70
C TRP A 141 -1.29 -8.26 17.94
N ASP A 142 -2.56 -7.94 17.69
CA ASP A 142 -3.63 -8.93 17.60
C ASP A 142 -3.56 -9.64 16.24
N VAL A 143 -3.20 -10.92 16.28
CA VAL A 143 -2.98 -11.76 15.09
C VAL A 143 -4.26 -11.97 14.29
N ASP A 144 -5.40 -12.17 14.96
CA ASP A 144 -6.67 -12.42 14.28
C ASP A 144 -7.17 -11.16 13.57
N LYS A 145 -7.08 -10.00 14.24
CA LYS A 145 -7.42 -8.71 13.64
C LYS A 145 -6.45 -8.35 12.50
N ALA A 146 -5.16 -8.63 12.64
CA ALA A 146 -4.16 -8.42 11.57
C ALA A 146 -4.47 -9.30 10.34
N LEU A 147 -4.87 -10.55 10.57
CA LEU A 147 -5.28 -11.48 9.50
C LEU A 147 -6.54 -11.02 8.78
N VAL A 148 -7.55 -10.59 9.51
CA VAL A 148 -8.77 -10.00 8.93
C VAL A 148 -8.43 -8.82 8.03
N MET A 149 -7.58 -7.90 8.51
CA MET A 149 -7.14 -6.74 7.73
C MET A 149 -6.34 -7.14 6.49
N LEU A 150 -5.40 -8.10 6.59
CA LEU A 150 -4.60 -8.57 5.46
C LEU A 150 -5.47 -9.15 4.34
N ILE A 151 -6.41 -10.04 4.67
CA ILE A 151 -7.29 -10.67 3.68
C ILE A 151 -8.21 -9.63 3.02
N SER A 152 -8.78 -8.70 3.81
CA SER A 152 -9.57 -7.57 3.29
C SER A 152 -8.74 -6.71 2.32
N THR A 153 -7.50 -6.35 2.68
CA THR A 153 -6.58 -5.62 1.81
C THR A 153 -6.29 -6.36 0.51
N MET A 154 -6.07 -7.67 0.56
CA MET A 154 -5.81 -8.46 -0.65
C MET A 154 -6.99 -8.47 -1.61
N ARG A 155 -8.23 -8.60 -1.11
CA ARG A 155 -9.43 -8.55 -1.96
C ARG A 155 -9.68 -7.16 -2.52
N TRP A 156 -9.52 -6.10 -1.71
CA TRP A 156 -9.55 -4.72 -2.20
C TRP A 156 -8.54 -4.51 -3.33
N ARG A 157 -7.31 -5.00 -3.13
CA ARG A 157 -6.21 -4.87 -4.08
C ARG A 157 -6.49 -5.59 -5.40
N SER A 158 -6.97 -6.83 -5.36
CA SER A 158 -7.12 -7.67 -6.55
C SER A 158 -8.47 -7.57 -7.25
N GLN A 159 -9.54 -7.17 -6.56
CA GLN A 159 -10.90 -7.22 -7.11
C GLN A 159 -11.65 -5.89 -7.08
N GLU A 160 -11.31 -4.98 -6.15
CA GLU A 160 -11.98 -3.68 -6.11
C GLU A 160 -11.20 -2.64 -6.91
N GLN A 161 -9.89 -2.51 -6.65
CA GLN A 161 -9.06 -1.47 -7.26
C GLN A 161 -8.18 -1.98 -8.40
N HIS A 162 -8.09 -3.29 -8.61
CA HIS A 162 -7.30 -3.90 -9.68
C HIS A 162 -5.85 -3.36 -9.71
N VAL A 163 -5.20 -3.36 -8.54
CA VAL A 163 -3.93 -2.67 -8.37
C VAL A 163 -2.82 -3.32 -9.19
N ASP A 164 -2.73 -4.65 -9.15
CA ASP A 164 -1.65 -5.40 -9.80
C ASP A 164 -1.95 -5.76 -11.25
N ASP A 165 -3.22 -5.98 -11.61
CA ASP A 165 -3.67 -6.43 -12.92
C ASP A 165 -4.14 -5.29 -13.84
N ASP A 166 -4.23 -4.06 -13.32
CA ASP A 166 -4.63 -2.90 -14.11
C ASP A 166 -3.80 -1.65 -13.74
N VAL A 167 -3.93 -1.10 -12.53
CA VAL A 167 -3.33 0.21 -12.17
C VAL A 167 -1.81 0.22 -12.38
N VAL A 168 -1.10 -0.77 -11.85
CA VAL A 168 0.36 -0.86 -11.93
C VAL A 168 0.80 -1.55 -13.23
N LEU A 169 0.01 -2.51 -13.74
CA LEU A 169 0.30 -3.21 -15.00
C LEU A 169 0.27 -2.27 -16.19
N ARG A 170 -0.78 -1.43 -16.30
CA ARG A 170 -0.98 -0.52 -17.42
C ARG A 170 -0.32 0.84 -17.21
N GLY A 171 -0.36 1.35 -15.97
CA GLY A 171 0.28 2.61 -15.57
C GLY A 171 -0.01 3.77 -16.52
N GLU A 172 0.99 4.63 -16.73
CA GLU A 172 0.87 5.82 -17.57
C GLU A 172 0.72 5.49 -19.07
N GLY A 173 1.40 4.44 -19.54
CA GLY A 173 1.32 4.00 -20.93
C GLY A 173 -0.10 3.57 -21.32
N GLY A 174 -0.76 2.78 -20.48
CA GLY A 174 -2.15 2.41 -20.70
C GLY A 174 -3.13 3.56 -20.53
N ALA A 175 -2.88 4.52 -19.62
CA ALA A 175 -3.69 5.74 -19.57
C ALA A 175 -3.56 6.57 -20.85
N LEU A 176 -2.37 6.61 -21.47
CA LEU A 176 -2.15 7.26 -22.76
C LEU A 176 -2.86 6.52 -23.91
N GLU A 177 -2.92 5.19 -23.88
CA GLU A 177 -3.71 4.39 -24.82
C GLU A 177 -5.21 4.67 -24.65
N ASP A 178 -5.69 4.63 -23.40
CA ASP A 178 -7.09 4.91 -23.05
C ASP A 178 -7.50 6.31 -23.52
N SER A 179 -6.65 7.33 -23.35
CA SER A 179 -6.90 8.71 -23.82
C SER A 179 -7.10 8.87 -25.33
N LYS A 180 -6.78 7.82 -26.11
CA LYS A 180 -6.97 7.75 -27.56
C LYS A 180 -8.12 6.83 -27.97
N SER A 181 -8.85 6.27 -26.99
CA SER A 181 -9.98 5.38 -27.23
C SER A 181 -11.09 6.07 -28.01
N SER A 182 -11.83 5.28 -28.78
CA SER A 182 -13.06 5.71 -29.44
C SER A 182 -14.28 5.68 -28.50
N ASP A 183 -14.18 4.97 -27.37
CA ASP A 183 -15.18 5.00 -26.30
C ASP A 183 -14.98 6.26 -25.44
N PRO A 184 -15.96 7.18 -25.35
CA PRO A 184 -15.83 8.42 -24.60
C PRO A 184 -15.55 8.25 -23.10
N VAL A 185 -16.03 7.16 -22.48
CA VAL A 185 -15.81 6.91 -21.05
C VAL A 185 -14.37 6.49 -20.81
N ILE A 186 -13.88 5.52 -21.58
CA ILE A 186 -12.47 5.07 -21.50
C ILE A 186 -11.53 6.23 -21.82
N LYS A 187 -11.85 6.99 -22.87
CA LYS A 187 -11.10 8.18 -23.26
C LYS A 187 -10.96 9.18 -22.11
N ARG A 188 -12.08 9.54 -21.50
CA ARG A 188 -12.09 10.48 -20.37
C ARG A 188 -11.30 9.96 -19.18
N GLU A 189 -11.42 8.69 -18.81
CA GLU A 189 -10.65 8.12 -17.69
C GLU A 189 -9.13 8.22 -17.94
N GLY A 190 -8.67 7.94 -19.16
CA GLY A 190 -7.26 8.08 -19.54
C GLY A 190 -6.78 9.54 -19.54
N GLU A 191 -7.58 10.46 -20.11
CA GLU A 191 -7.29 11.90 -20.10
C GLU A 191 -7.23 12.46 -18.68
N ASP A 192 -8.22 12.16 -17.85
CA ASP A 192 -8.34 12.60 -16.46
C ASP A 192 -7.14 12.12 -15.62
N PHE A 193 -6.72 10.86 -15.78
CA PHE A 193 -5.57 10.29 -15.07
C PHE A 193 -4.27 11.00 -15.47
N LEU A 194 -4.02 11.16 -16.78
CA LEU A 194 -2.83 11.82 -17.28
C LEU A 194 -2.78 13.31 -16.94
N ALA A 195 -3.94 13.99 -16.86
CA ALA A 195 -4.01 15.37 -16.45
C ALA A 195 -3.43 15.59 -15.04
N GLN A 196 -3.65 14.65 -14.11
CA GLN A 196 -3.09 14.75 -12.75
C GLN A 196 -1.54 14.74 -12.76
N LEU A 197 -0.95 13.90 -13.62
CA LEU A 197 0.50 13.81 -13.83
C LEU A 197 1.03 15.07 -14.53
N ARG A 198 0.43 15.47 -15.65
CA ARG A 198 0.84 16.63 -16.44
C ARG A 198 0.80 17.94 -15.66
N LEU A 199 -0.21 18.11 -14.80
CA LEU A 199 -0.33 19.26 -13.88
C LEU A 199 0.71 19.23 -12.76
N GLY A 200 1.35 18.08 -12.49
CA GLY A 200 2.15 17.88 -11.29
C GLY A 200 1.33 18.09 -10.02
N LYS A 201 0.10 17.56 -10.00
CA LYS A 201 -0.82 17.67 -8.86
C LYS A 201 -0.26 16.97 -7.63
N SER A 202 0.39 15.83 -7.84
CA SER A 202 1.29 15.24 -6.87
C SER A 202 2.55 14.67 -7.53
N PHE A 203 3.64 14.63 -6.78
CA PHE A 203 4.91 14.08 -7.25
C PHE A 203 5.82 13.63 -6.10
N LEU A 204 6.69 12.66 -6.38
CA LEU A 204 7.78 12.24 -5.50
C LEU A 204 9.06 13.02 -5.81
N HIS A 205 9.72 13.52 -4.77
CA HIS A 205 11.03 14.19 -4.91
C HIS A 205 11.73 14.31 -3.56
N GLY A 206 12.97 13.82 -3.44
CA GLY A 206 13.72 13.90 -2.18
C GLY A 206 13.20 13.03 -1.02
N THR A 207 13.80 13.25 0.15
CA THR A 207 13.47 12.57 1.41
C THR A 207 13.43 13.56 2.57
N ASP A 208 12.68 13.24 3.61
CA ASP A 208 12.80 13.98 4.86
C ASP A 208 14.04 13.58 5.69
N LYS A 209 14.21 14.20 6.87
CA LYS A 209 15.31 13.94 7.81
C LYS A 209 15.30 12.53 8.40
N GLU A 210 14.19 11.81 8.30
CA GLU A 210 14.09 10.40 8.67
C GLU A 210 14.36 9.47 7.47
N GLY A 211 14.68 10.01 6.29
CA GLY A 211 14.92 9.24 5.07
C GLY A 211 13.64 8.71 4.42
N ARG A 212 12.46 9.21 4.82
CA ARG A 212 11.17 8.85 4.22
C ARG A 212 11.04 9.54 2.86
N PRO A 213 10.66 8.82 1.78
CA PRO A 213 10.35 9.45 0.50
C PRO A 213 9.29 10.54 0.69
N LEU A 214 9.50 11.70 0.06
CA LEU A 214 8.53 12.79 0.08
C LEU A 214 7.56 12.66 -1.08
N CYS A 215 6.26 12.79 -0.79
CA CYS A 215 5.21 12.95 -1.78
C CYS A 215 4.58 14.34 -1.60
N PHE A 216 4.78 15.22 -2.56
CA PHE A 216 4.17 16.55 -2.57
C PHE A 216 2.79 16.48 -3.20
N VAL A 217 1.83 17.19 -2.64
CA VAL A 217 0.47 17.35 -3.16
C VAL A 217 0.15 18.83 -3.21
N ARG A 218 0.05 19.39 -4.43
CA ARG A 218 -0.30 20.80 -4.66
C ARG A 218 -1.81 20.97 -4.65
N VAL A 219 -2.38 21.28 -3.48
CA VAL A 219 -3.84 21.25 -3.29
C VAL A 219 -4.55 22.31 -4.16
N ARG A 220 -3.92 23.45 -4.42
CA ARG A 220 -4.45 24.51 -5.31
C ARG A 220 -4.75 24.06 -6.74
N LEU A 221 -4.17 22.93 -7.19
CA LEU A 221 -4.38 22.36 -8.53
C LEU A 221 -5.55 21.38 -8.57
N HIS A 222 -6.21 21.13 -7.45
CA HIS A 222 -7.41 20.31 -7.39
C HIS A 222 -8.66 21.18 -7.53
N ARG A 223 -9.61 20.75 -8.37
CA ARG A 223 -11.02 21.17 -8.31
C ARG A 223 -11.90 19.94 -8.46
N GLY A 224 -13.04 19.95 -7.76
CA GLY A 224 -14.07 18.95 -7.93
C GLY A 224 -14.68 19.06 -9.35
N GLY A 225 -14.88 17.93 -10.01
CA GLY A 225 -15.48 17.87 -11.35
C GLY A 225 -14.50 17.87 -12.53
N ASP A 226 -13.27 18.33 -12.34
CA ASP A 226 -12.21 18.30 -13.38
C ASP A 226 -11.85 16.86 -13.79
N GLN A 227 -12.06 15.89 -12.89
CA GLN A 227 -11.81 14.48 -13.13
C GLN A 227 -12.91 13.62 -12.54
N THR A 228 -13.11 12.42 -13.09
CA THR A 228 -13.95 11.40 -12.46
C THR A 228 -13.34 10.91 -11.14
N GLU A 229 -14.20 10.49 -10.20
CA GLU A 229 -13.76 9.89 -8.93
C GLU A 229 -12.89 8.66 -9.17
N ARG A 230 -13.29 7.78 -10.09
CA ARG A 230 -12.51 6.58 -10.48
C ARG A 230 -11.10 6.94 -10.98
N ALA A 231 -10.96 7.93 -11.86
CA ALA A 231 -9.64 8.34 -12.34
C ALA A 231 -8.76 8.87 -11.20
N LEU A 232 -9.35 9.62 -10.26
CA LEU A 232 -8.65 10.17 -9.10
C LEU A 232 -8.25 9.09 -8.08
N GLU A 233 -9.11 8.12 -7.80
CA GLU A 233 -8.82 6.97 -6.94
C GLU A 233 -7.67 6.14 -7.54
N ARG A 234 -7.77 5.80 -8.83
CA ARG A 234 -6.73 5.05 -9.54
C ARG A 234 -5.39 5.79 -9.56
N TYR A 235 -5.41 7.10 -9.81
CA TYR A 235 -4.22 7.95 -9.74
C TYR A 235 -3.61 7.94 -8.33
N THR A 236 -4.44 8.04 -7.29
CA THR A 236 -3.97 8.02 -5.90
C THR A 236 -3.30 6.68 -5.56
N VAL A 237 -3.93 5.56 -5.93
CA VAL A 237 -3.36 4.21 -5.75
C VAL A 237 -2.06 4.06 -6.54
N TYR A 238 -2.03 4.52 -7.79
CA TYR A 238 -0.83 4.56 -8.61
C TYR A 238 0.34 5.30 -7.93
N VAL A 239 0.07 6.49 -7.36
CA VAL A 239 1.08 7.28 -6.64
C VAL A 239 1.58 6.54 -5.41
N ILE A 240 0.69 5.91 -4.62
CA ILE A 240 1.09 5.14 -3.42
C ILE A 240 1.95 3.94 -3.81
N GLU A 241 1.54 3.16 -4.81
CA GLU A 241 2.30 2.00 -5.29
C GLU A 241 3.67 2.39 -5.84
N THR A 242 3.75 3.53 -6.51
CA THR A 242 5.01 4.09 -7.01
C THR A 242 5.89 4.57 -5.87
N ALA A 243 5.32 5.25 -4.87
CA ALA A 243 6.04 5.69 -3.67
C ALA A 243 6.60 4.51 -2.86
N ARG A 244 5.89 3.37 -2.83
CA ARG A 244 6.39 2.14 -2.19
C ARG A 244 7.67 1.62 -2.82
N LEU A 245 7.84 1.75 -4.15
CA LEU A 245 9.08 1.35 -4.83
C LEU A 245 10.28 2.20 -4.39
N ALA A 246 10.04 3.44 -3.95
CA ALA A 246 11.06 4.34 -3.46
C ALA A 246 11.52 4.06 -2.01
N LEU A 247 10.82 3.19 -1.26
CA LEU A 247 11.20 2.82 0.10
C LEU A 247 12.51 2.03 0.13
N ARG A 248 13.36 2.28 1.13
CA ARG A 248 14.63 1.58 1.36
C ARG A 248 14.72 1.14 2.82
N PRO A 249 15.04 -0.12 3.13
CA PRO A 249 15.24 -0.55 4.52
C PRO A 249 16.20 0.37 5.29
N PRO A 250 15.92 0.70 6.55
CA PRO A 250 14.80 0.22 7.37
C PRO A 250 13.51 1.05 7.22
N ILE A 251 13.41 1.94 6.24
CA ILE A 251 12.28 2.85 6.05
C ILE A 251 11.10 2.12 5.41
N GLU A 252 9.94 2.18 6.07
CA GLU A 252 8.69 1.56 5.62
C GLU A 252 7.58 2.57 5.29
N THR A 253 7.83 3.86 5.53
CA THR A 253 6.83 4.93 5.44
C THR A 253 7.25 6.08 4.54
N ALA A 254 6.26 6.81 4.02
CA ALA A 254 6.45 8.07 3.29
C ALA A 254 6.07 9.28 4.15
N CYS A 255 6.56 10.46 3.74
CA CYS A 255 6.13 11.76 4.25
C CYS A 255 5.33 12.48 3.16
N ILE A 256 4.08 12.86 3.46
CA ILE A 256 3.22 13.57 2.50
C ILE A 256 3.23 15.05 2.84
N VAL A 257 3.54 15.91 1.86
CA VAL A 257 3.50 17.37 2.00
C VAL A 257 2.30 17.89 1.23
N PHE A 258 1.24 18.28 1.94
CA PHE A 258 0.13 19.03 1.36
C PHE A 258 0.50 20.50 1.30
N ASP A 259 0.85 20.98 0.11
CA ASP A 259 1.08 22.40 -0.14
C ASP A 259 -0.25 23.13 -0.32
N MET A 260 -0.61 23.94 0.68
CA MET A 260 -1.82 24.73 0.72
C MET A 260 -1.61 26.17 0.22
N THR A 261 -0.44 26.49 -0.32
CA THR A 261 -0.19 27.81 -0.92
C THR A 261 -1.25 28.10 -1.98
N ASN A 262 -1.89 29.27 -1.90
CA ASN A 262 -3.00 29.68 -2.77
C ASN A 262 -4.24 28.76 -2.75
N PHE A 263 -4.43 27.97 -1.70
CA PHE A 263 -5.66 27.20 -1.51
C PHE A 263 -6.88 28.11 -1.31
N THR A 264 -7.99 27.76 -1.96
CA THR A 264 -9.30 28.41 -1.81
C THR A 264 -10.40 27.36 -1.61
N MET A 265 -11.63 27.80 -1.31
CA MET A 265 -12.78 26.88 -1.19
C MET A 265 -13.08 26.13 -2.50
N ALA A 266 -12.78 26.71 -3.66
CA ALA A 266 -12.92 26.03 -4.95
C ALA A 266 -12.00 24.80 -5.10
N ASN A 267 -10.97 24.68 -4.25
CA ASN A 267 -10.06 23.54 -4.22
C ASN A 267 -10.45 22.47 -3.21
N MET A 268 -11.43 22.74 -2.34
CA MET A 268 -11.81 21.81 -1.29
C MET A 268 -12.74 20.72 -1.84
N ASP A 269 -12.25 19.50 -1.94
CA ASP A 269 -13.05 18.32 -2.21
C ASP A 269 -12.82 17.25 -1.12
N TYR A 270 -13.89 16.87 -0.44
CA TYR A 270 -13.83 15.87 0.63
C TYR A 270 -13.79 14.44 0.10
N THR A 271 -14.14 14.20 -1.16
CA THR A 271 -14.18 12.87 -1.79
C THR A 271 -12.79 12.22 -1.81
N PRO A 272 -11.74 12.82 -2.41
CA PRO A 272 -10.40 12.26 -2.36
C PRO A 272 -9.82 12.22 -0.94
N VAL A 273 -10.18 13.17 -0.08
CA VAL A 273 -9.74 13.16 1.32
C VAL A 273 -10.25 11.91 2.04
N LYS A 274 -11.55 11.61 1.93
CA LYS A 274 -12.15 10.40 2.53
C LYS A 274 -11.57 9.13 1.92
N PHE A 275 -11.34 9.10 0.61
CA PHE A 275 -10.68 7.98 -0.05
C PHE A 275 -9.28 7.73 0.50
N MET A 276 -8.43 8.77 0.54
CA MET A 276 -7.07 8.68 1.09
C MET A 276 -7.08 8.18 2.54
N ILE A 277 -7.96 8.72 3.39
CA ILE A 277 -8.11 8.27 4.77
C ILE A 277 -8.47 6.78 4.82
N LYS A 278 -9.50 6.37 4.07
CA LYS A 278 -9.95 4.98 4.02
C LYS A 278 -8.80 4.05 3.64
N ILE A 279 -8.09 4.33 2.54
CA ILE A 279 -7.05 3.41 2.06
C ILE A 279 -5.83 3.39 2.99
N PHE A 280 -5.42 4.50 3.61
CA PHE A 280 -4.31 4.49 4.57
C PHE A 280 -4.67 3.77 5.88
N GLU A 281 -5.91 3.83 6.33
CA GLU A 281 -6.36 3.14 7.54
C GLU A 281 -6.74 1.67 7.32
N ALA A 282 -7.23 1.31 6.13
CA ALA A 282 -7.76 -0.02 5.82
C ALA A 282 -6.83 -0.88 4.96
N ASN A 283 -6.09 -0.28 4.02
CA ASN A 283 -5.41 -1.01 2.95
C ASN A 283 -3.88 -0.84 2.94
N TYR A 284 -3.37 0.32 3.38
CA TYR A 284 -1.95 0.64 3.47
C TYR A 284 -1.52 0.92 4.93
N PRO A 285 -1.72 -0.03 5.86
CA PRO A 285 -1.33 0.14 7.25
C PRO A 285 0.15 0.49 7.38
N GLU A 286 0.48 1.32 8.37
CA GLU A 286 1.86 1.67 8.71
C GLU A 286 2.71 2.12 7.51
N SER A 287 2.09 2.75 6.50
CA SER A 287 2.79 3.28 5.31
C SER A 287 2.93 4.81 5.34
N LEU A 288 2.17 5.48 6.21
CA LEU A 288 2.27 6.92 6.45
C LEU A 288 3.13 7.19 7.68
N GLY A 289 4.19 8.00 7.50
CA GLY A 289 5.13 8.38 8.56
C GLY A 289 4.82 9.77 9.12
N ALA A 290 4.65 10.75 8.21
CA ALA A 290 4.26 12.11 8.54
C ALA A 290 3.38 12.71 7.45
N VAL A 291 2.52 13.65 7.84
CA VAL A 291 1.74 14.50 6.94
C VAL A 291 2.04 15.95 7.31
N LEU A 292 2.66 16.70 6.41
CA LEU A 292 2.95 18.11 6.58
C LEU A 292 1.89 18.91 5.83
N VAL A 293 1.01 19.60 6.55
CA VAL A 293 0.06 20.54 5.96
C VAL A 293 0.70 21.92 5.97
N HIS A 294 1.25 22.31 4.83
CA HIS A 294 2.10 23.49 4.68
C HIS A 294 1.31 24.71 4.21
N LYS A 295 1.51 25.87 4.87
CA LYS A 295 0.88 27.17 4.55
C LYS A 295 -0.66 27.11 4.49
N ALA A 296 -1.28 26.32 5.37
CA ALA A 296 -2.73 26.23 5.46
C ALA A 296 -3.35 27.61 5.80
N PRO A 297 -4.31 28.13 5.01
CA PRO A 297 -4.98 29.38 5.34
C PRO A 297 -5.87 29.21 6.57
N TRP A 298 -6.22 30.32 7.24
CA TRP A 298 -6.99 30.30 8.49
C TRP A 298 -8.32 29.53 8.39
N ILE A 299 -9.00 29.58 7.24
CA ILE A 299 -10.26 28.84 6.97
C ILE A 299 -10.07 27.32 7.09
N PHE A 300 -8.85 26.83 6.83
CA PHE A 300 -8.53 25.41 6.94
C PHE A 300 -8.62 24.90 8.38
N GLN A 301 -8.60 25.75 9.40
CA GLN A 301 -8.84 25.31 10.78
C GLN A 301 -10.25 24.71 10.96
N GLY A 302 -11.26 25.27 10.29
CA GLY A 302 -12.62 24.72 10.27
C GLY A 302 -12.68 23.38 9.52
N ILE A 303 -12.06 23.32 8.34
CA ILE A 303 -11.94 22.12 7.51
C ILE A 303 -11.21 20.99 8.27
N TRP A 304 -10.10 21.32 8.92
CA TRP A 304 -9.31 20.37 9.71
C TRP A 304 -10.10 19.79 10.87
N LYS A 305 -10.94 20.58 11.54
CA LYS A 305 -11.81 20.06 12.61
C LYS A 305 -12.74 18.95 12.09
N ILE A 306 -13.22 19.08 10.86
CA ILE A 306 -14.06 18.07 10.19
C ILE A 306 -13.20 16.84 9.84
N ILE A 307 -12.10 17.03 9.12
CA ILE A 307 -11.21 15.94 8.67
C ILE A 307 -10.67 15.15 9.86
N ARG A 308 -10.22 15.83 10.92
CA ARG A 308 -9.72 15.22 12.15
C ARG A 308 -10.76 14.33 12.82
N GLY A 309 -12.05 14.65 12.70
CA GLY A 309 -13.14 13.81 13.20
C GLY A 309 -13.31 12.50 12.43
N TRP A 310 -12.77 12.39 11.21
CA TRP A 310 -12.79 11.18 10.40
C TRP A 310 -11.56 10.30 10.61
N LEU A 311 -10.44 10.87 11.04
CA LEU A 311 -9.17 10.18 11.22
C LEU A 311 -9.16 9.33 12.48
N ASP A 312 -8.56 8.14 12.40
CA ASP A 312 -8.17 7.42 13.60
C ASP A 312 -7.05 8.19 14.37
N PRO A 313 -6.92 7.98 15.69
CA PRO A 313 -5.97 8.75 16.50
C PRO A 313 -4.50 8.61 16.08
N VAL A 314 -4.09 7.45 15.52
CA VAL A 314 -2.72 7.20 15.09
C VAL A 314 -2.40 8.01 13.84
N VAL A 315 -3.29 8.02 12.84
CA VAL A 315 -3.10 8.85 11.64
C VAL A 315 -3.19 10.34 11.98
N ALA A 316 -4.16 10.75 12.80
CA ALA A 316 -4.26 12.14 13.25
C ALA A 316 -2.99 12.62 13.98
N GLY A 317 -2.32 11.74 14.74
CA GLY A 317 -1.07 12.03 15.43
C GLY A 317 0.14 12.24 14.51
N LYS A 318 0.04 11.86 13.23
CA LYS A 318 1.09 12.04 12.21
C LYS A 318 0.95 13.35 11.43
N VAL A 319 -0.11 14.13 11.67
CA VAL A 319 -0.37 15.40 10.97
C VAL A 319 0.30 16.57 11.70
N HIS A 320 1.12 17.31 10.96
CA HIS A 320 1.86 18.48 11.43
C HIS A 320 1.54 19.68 10.55
N PHE A 321 1.26 20.83 11.17
CA PHE A 321 1.05 22.09 10.46
C PHE A 321 2.36 22.87 10.39
N THR A 322 2.73 23.32 9.20
CA THR A 322 3.94 24.12 8.97
C THR A 322 3.54 25.43 8.29
N SER A 323 3.90 26.58 8.88
CA SER A 323 3.42 27.89 8.38
C SER A 323 4.39 28.55 7.40
N GLY A 324 5.66 28.19 7.49
CA GLY A 324 6.74 28.70 6.65
C GLY A 324 7.86 27.68 6.50
N VAL A 325 8.88 28.05 5.77
CA VAL A 325 9.98 27.14 5.42
C VAL A 325 10.82 26.75 6.63
N GLU A 326 10.90 27.58 7.68
CA GLU A 326 11.53 27.25 8.97
C GLU A 326 10.81 26.10 9.69
N ASP A 327 9.48 25.98 9.53
CA ASP A 327 8.73 24.86 10.07
C ASP A 327 8.94 23.59 9.25
N LEU A 328 9.00 23.70 7.91
CA LEU A 328 9.33 22.57 7.04
C LEU A 328 10.74 22.04 7.32
N GLU A 329 11.69 22.93 7.60
CA GLU A 329 13.07 22.56 7.90
C GLU A 329 13.19 21.64 9.13
N LYS A 330 12.20 21.65 10.04
CA LYS A 330 12.16 20.69 11.17
C LYS A 330 12.06 19.24 10.69
N PHE A 331 11.48 19.02 9.51
CA PHE A 331 11.25 17.71 8.93
C PHE A 331 12.15 17.43 7.72
N ILE A 332 12.40 18.40 6.85
CA ILE A 332 13.13 18.23 5.58
C ILE A 332 14.44 19.02 5.66
N PRO A 333 15.60 18.52 5.18
CA PRO A 333 16.81 19.32 5.10
C PRO A 333 16.58 20.59 4.27
N ARG A 334 17.01 21.77 4.76
CA ARG A 334 16.76 23.07 4.09
C ARG A 334 17.17 23.08 2.61
N SER A 335 18.31 22.49 2.30
CA SER A 335 18.87 22.35 0.95
C SER A 335 18.08 21.43 0.01
N GLN A 336 17.12 20.67 0.55
CA GLN A 336 16.24 19.74 -0.18
C GLN A 336 14.77 20.20 -0.16
N ILE A 337 14.50 21.41 0.32
CA ILE A 337 13.19 22.03 0.16
C ILE A 337 13.20 22.77 -1.17
N ILE A 338 12.24 22.44 -2.05
CA ILE A 338 12.09 23.08 -3.35
C ILE A 338 11.80 24.58 -3.21
N LYS A 339 12.32 25.39 -4.14
CA LYS A 339 12.08 26.84 -4.18
C LYS A 339 10.59 27.23 -4.20
N GLU A 340 9.74 26.39 -4.78
CA GLU A 340 8.28 26.57 -4.75
C GLU A 340 7.73 26.69 -3.31
N LEU A 341 8.40 26.09 -2.32
CA LEU A 341 8.07 26.14 -0.90
C LEU A 341 9.06 27.03 -0.11
N ASP A 342 9.62 28.04 -0.75
CA ASP A 342 10.62 28.99 -0.22
C ASP A 342 11.94 28.35 0.26
N GLY A 343 12.23 27.13 -0.21
CA GLY A 343 13.47 26.43 0.07
C GLY A 343 14.63 26.81 -0.84
N GLU A 344 15.75 26.10 -0.72
CA GLU A 344 16.99 26.38 -1.44
C GLU A 344 17.17 25.53 -2.71
N GLU A 345 16.39 24.47 -2.88
CA GLU A 345 16.56 23.53 -3.97
C GLU A 345 15.97 24.08 -5.28
N ASP A 346 16.85 24.29 -6.27
CA ASP A 346 16.50 24.73 -7.62
C ASP A 346 16.00 23.57 -8.48
N TRP A 347 14.82 23.05 -8.13
CA TRP A 347 14.17 21.97 -8.85
C TRP A 347 12.69 22.29 -9.12
N GLU A 348 12.21 21.86 -10.28
CA GLU A 348 10.83 22.02 -10.71
C GLU A 348 10.35 20.71 -11.34
N TYR A 349 9.15 20.26 -10.95
CA TYR A 349 8.51 19.13 -11.58
C TYR A 349 8.17 19.43 -13.04
N LYS A 350 8.70 18.63 -13.97
CA LYS A 350 8.41 18.71 -15.40
C LYS A 350 8.07 17.33 -15.93
N TYR A 351 6.78 17.09 -16.17
CA TYR A 351 6.33 15.80 -16.68
C TYR A 351 6.96 15.49 -18.04
N VAL A 352 7.27 14.22 -18.26
CA VAL A 352 7.76 13.67 -19.52
C VAL A 352 6.77 12.58 -19.92
N GLU A 353 6.14 12.72 -21.08
CA GLU A 353 5.20 11.73 -21.61
C GLU A 353 5.84 10.33 -21.74
N PRO A 354 5.03 9.25 -21.70
CA PRO A 354 5.48 7.91 -22.06
C PRO A 354 6.18 7.89 -23.42
N VAL A 355 7.35 7.27 -23.49
CA VAL A 355 8.15 7.16 -24.72
C VAL A 355 7.71 5.92 -25.50
N PRO A 356 7.60 5.97 -26.84
CA PRO A 356 7.26 4.79 -27.64
C PRO A 356 8.16 3.59 -27.34
N GLY A 357 7.54 2.44 -27.05
CA GLY A 357 8.23 1.17 -26.81
C GLY A 357 8.77 0.95 -25.39
N GLU A 358 8.62 1.91 -24.45
CA GLU A 358 9.18 1.75 -23.09
C GLU A 358 8.59 0.57 -22.30
N ASN A 359 7.40 0.10 -22.67
CA ASN A 359 6.72 -1.06 -22.08
C ASN A 359 6.79 -2.32 -22.96
N ASP A 360 7.55 -2.33 -24.06
CA ASP A 360 7.56 -3.46 -25.00
C ASP A 360 8.04 -4.77 -24.37
N ALA A 361 8.93 -4.70 -23.38
CA ALA A 361 9.39 -5.86 -22.62
C ALA A 361 8.21 -6.64 -21.99
N MET A 362 7.11 -5.99 -21.64
CA MET A 362 5.94 -6.65 -21.03
C MET A 362 5.23 -7.63 -21.98
N LYS A 363 5.52 -7.56 -23.28
CA LYS A 363 5.02 -8.50 -24.32
C LYS A 363 5.89 -9.76 -24.42
N GLU A 364 7.08 -9.78 -23.80
CA GLU A 364 8.01 -10.91 -23.83
C GLU A 364 7.65 -11.96 -22.77
N GLU A 365 6.79 -12.90 -23.12
CA GLU A 365 6.30 -13.91 -22.18
C GLU A 365 7.37 -14.89 -21.71
N GLY A 366 8.27 -15.34 -22.59
CA GLY A 366 9.30 -16.33 -22.26
C GLY A 366 10.20 -15.90 -21.09
N PRO A 367 10.88 -14.74 -21.17
CA PRO A 367 11.67 -14.21 -20.05
C PRO A 367 10.85 -13.93 -18.78
N ARG A 368 9.62 -13.40 -18.93
CA ARG A 368 8.70 -13.16 -17.82
C ARG A 368 8.40 -14.46 -17.07
N ASP A 369 7.99 -15.49 -17.79
CA ASP A 369 7.56 -16.76 -17.23
C ASP A 369 8.74 -17.52 -16.60
N ALA A 370 9.95 -17.41 -17.18
CA ALA A 370 11.16 -17.97 -16.59
C ALA A 370 11.52 -17.30 -15.25
N LEU A 371 11.47 -15.96 -15.18
CA LEU A 371 11.72 -15.21 -13.94
C LEU A 371 10.64 -15.47 -12.88
N GLN A 372 9.39 -15.63 -13.30
CA GLN A 372 8.28 -15.99 -12.41
C GLN A 372 8.46 -17.42 -11.86
N ALA A 373 8.91 -18.38 -12.68
CA ALA A 373 9.18 -19.75 -12.22
C ALA A 373 10.36 -19.81 -11.21
N GLU A 374 11.41 -19.01 -11.43
CA GLU A 374 12.49 -18.80 -10.46
C GLU A 374 11.92 -18.23 -9.14
N ARG A 375 11.09 -17.19 -9.25
CA ARG A 375 10.43 -16.56 -8.10
C ARG A 375 9.59 -17.55 -7.31
N ASP A 376 8.79 -18.37 -7.99
CA ASP A 376 7.94 -19.38 -7.35
C ASP A 376 8.76 -20.41 -6.58
N THR A 377 9.94 -20.76 -7.09
CA THR A 377 10.89 -21.65 -6.40
C THR A 377 11.43 -21.00 -5.13
N GLN A 378 11.83 -19.73 -5.20
CA GLN A 378 12.29 -18.95 -4.05
C GLN A 378 11.18 -18.76 -3.00
N VAL A 379 9.94 -18.53 -3.44
CA VAL A 379 8.75 -18.44 -2.57
C VAL A 379 8.56 -19.73 -1.80
N ARG A 380 8.60 -20.90 -2.46
CA ARG A 380 8.47 -22.20 -1.79
C ARG A 380 9.59 -22.43 -0.78
N ALA A 381 10.84 -22.09 -1.14
CA ALA A 381 11.96 -22.19 -0.22
C ALA A 381 11.77 -21.31 1.03
N TYR A 382 11.32 -20.06 0.85
CA TYR A 382 11.02 -19.14 1.95
C TYR A 382 9.89 -19.65 2.84
N GLN A 383 8.82 -20.19 2.25
CA GLN A 383 7.70 -20.78 2.98
C GLN A 383 8.14 -21.99 3.81
N ASN A 384 8.92 -22.90 3.22
CA ASN A 384 9.46 -24.08 3.91
C ASN A 384 10.35 -23.68 5.10
N LYS A 385 11.24 -22.69 4.91
CA LYS A 385 12.07 -22.16 6.01
C LYS A 385 11.25 -21.43 7.06
N THR A 386 10.13 -20.83 6.68
CA THR A 386 9.18 -20.22 7.62
C THR A 386 8.47 -21.28 8.46
N PHE A 387 8.08 -22.43 7.91
CA PHE A 387 7.58 -23.55 8.72
C PHE A 387 8.63 -24.08 9.70
N GLU A 388 9.87 -24.26 9.26
CA GLU A 388 10.97 -24.67 10.15
C GLU A 388 11.15 -23.70 11.33
N TRP A 389 11.13 -22.40 11.04
CA TRP A 389 11.21 -21.34 12.05
C TRP A 389 10.04 -21.36 13.03
N ILE A 390 8.81 -21.51 12.53
CA ILE A 390 7.60 -21.62 13.37
C ILE A 390 7.70 -22.83 14.30
N SER A 391 8.06 -24.00 13.75
CA SER A 391 8.12 -25.27 14.47
C SER A 391 9.23 -25.32 15.53
N LYS A 392 10.40 -24.72 15.25
CA LYS A 392 11.49 -24.61 16.24
C LYS A 392 11.17 -23.61 17.34
N GLY A 393 10.56 -22.49 16.97
CA GLY A 393 10.13 -21.43 17.85
C GLY A 393 11.24 -20.62 18.51
N THR A 394 11.93 -21.17 19.50
CA THR A 394 13.05 -20.52 20.22
C THR A 394 14.21 -21.50 20.42
N GLY A 395 15.45 -21.03 20.39
CA GLY A 395 16.62 -21.87 20.66
C GLY A 395 17.86 -21.45 19.87
N PRO A 396 19.02 -22.10 20.08
CA PRO A 396 20.28 -21.70 19.47
C PRO A 396 20.29 -21.81 17.94
N ASP A 397 19.52 -22.75 17.38
CA ASP A 397 19.43 -22.95 15.91
C ASP A 397 18.54 -21.91 15.21
N VAL A 398 17.72 -21.16 15.97
CA VAL A 398 16.71 -20.25 15.40
C VAL A 398 17.35 -19.08 14.68
N ASP A 399 18.47 -18.56 15.17
CA ASP A 399 19.18 -17.45 14.54
C ASP A 399 19.70 -17.84 13.15
N GLN A 400 20.18 -19.08 12.98
CA GLN A 400 20.59 -19.59 11.67
C GLN A 400 19.41 -19.69 10.70
N ILE A 401 18.24 -20.14 11.17
CA ILE A 401 17.04 -20.21 10.34
C ILE A 401 16.57 -18.80 9.94
N LYS A 402 16.63 -17.83 10.86
CA LYS A 402 16.29 -16.43 10.58
C LYS A 402 17.22 -15.83 9.52
N GLU A 403 18.53 -16.09 9.60
CA GLU A 403 19.49 -15.64 8.58
C GLU A 403 19.24 -16.27 7.22
N GLN A 404 18.87 -17.56 7.18
CA GLN A 404 18.48 -18.23 5.94
C GLN A 404 17.20 -17.64 5.35
N ARG A 405 16.19 -17.35 6.18
CA ARG A 405 14.96 -16.66 5.72
C ARG A 405 15.27 -15.27 5.18
N HIS A 406 16.16 -14.53 5.85
CA HIS A 406 16.59 -13.21 5.39
C HIS A 406 17.31 -13.29 4.04
N THR A 407 18.19 -14.28 3.85
CA THR A 407 18.87 -14.54 2.58
C THR A 407 17.85 -14.82 1.46
N LEU A 408 16.88 -15.70 1.70
CA LEU A 408 15.81 -16.00 0.74
C LEU A 408 14.93 -14.77 0.41
N ALA A 409 14.65 -13.91 1.41
CA ALA A 409 13.93 -12.66 1.17
C ALA A 409 14.74 -11.70 0.27
N LYS A 410 16.06 -11.66 0.42
CA LYS A 410 16.95 -10.88 -0.46
C LYS A 410 16.94 -11.43 -1.88
N GLU A 411 16.96 -12.75 -2.06
CA GLU A 411 16.83 -13.38 -3.39
C GLU A 411 15.49 -13.03 -4.04
N LEU A 412 14.39 -13.05 -3.30
CA LEU A 412 13.07 -12.62 -3.77
C LEU A 412 13.03 -11.14 -4.18
N ASN A 413 13.73 -10.27 -3.45
CA ASN A 413 13.88 -8.85 -3.80
C ASN A 413 14.65 -8.69 -5.12
N GLU A 414 15.81 -9.34 -5.25
CA GLU A 414 16.65 -9.26 -6.45
C GLU A 414 15.93 -9.85 -7.68
N ASN A 415 15.21 -10.95 -7.51
CA ASN A 415 14.36 -11.53 -8.55
C ASN A 415 13.25 -10.58 -8.98
N TYR A 416 12.58 -9.89 -8.03
CA TYR A 416 11.53 -8.93 -8.40
C TYR A 416 12.08 -7.83 -9.33
N TRP A 417 13.25 -7.26 -9.04
CA TRP A 417 13.81 -6.21 -9.90
C TRP A 417 14.22 -6.70 -11.30
N LYS A 418 14.52 -7.99 -11.47
CA LYS A 418 14.67 -8.60 -12.80
C LYS A 418 13.31 -8.77 -13.50
N LEU A 419 12.28 -9.14 -12.76
CA LEU A 419 10.92 -9.36 -13.24
C LEU A 419 10.16 -8.05 -13.55
N ASP A 420 10.48 -6.96 -12.85
CA ASP A 420 9.72 -5.71 -12.81
C ASP A 420 9.38 -5.14 -14.19
N LYS A 421 10.34 -5.12 -15.13
CA LYS A 421 10.13 -4.63 -16.50
C LYS A 421 9.13 -5.45 -17.34
N TYR A 422 8.77 -6.64 -16.89
CA TYR A 422 7.81 -7.53 -17.54
C TYR A 422 6.40 -7.46 -16.95
N VAL A 423 6.25 -6.93 -15.72
CA VAL A 423 4.99 -7.02 -14.95
C VAL A 423 4.45 -5.65 -14.49
N ARG A 424 5.18 -4.57 -14.76
CA ARG A 424 4.78 -3.21 -14.39
C ARG A 424 5.10 -2.23 -15.51
N ALA A 425 4.15 -1.38 -15.85
CA ALA A 425 4.38 -0.28 -16.78
C ALA A 425 5.37 0.75 -16.20
N ARG A 426 6.19 1.32 -17.07
CA ARG A 426 7.13 2.38 -16.72
C ARG A 426 6.39 3.65 -16.31
N THR A 427 6.89 4.26 -15.25
CA THR A 427 6.42 5.53 -14.70
C THR A 427 7.32 6.66 -15.17
N TYR A 428 6.87 7.90 -14.97
CA TYR A 428 7.73 9.08 -15.03
C TYR A 428 9.05 8.90 -14.25
N TYR A 429 9.00 8.22 -13.11
CA TYR A 429 10.16 8.02 -12.24
C TYR A 429 11.14 6.96 -12.77
N ASP A 430 10.66 5.98 -13.54
CA ASP A 430 11.53 5.07 -14.29
C ASP A 430 12.19 5.84 -15.45
N ARG A 431 11.39 6.57 -16.23
CA ARG A 431 11.88 7.34 -17.40
C ARG A 431 12.95 8.35 -17.02
N THR A 432 12.75 9.07 -15.91
CA THR A 432 13.69 10.09 -15.43
C THR A 432 14.84 9.53 -14.61
N GLY A 433 14.92 8.21 -14.42
CA GLY A 433 16.01 7.57 -13.67
C GLY A 433 15.94 7.76 -12.16
N MET A 434 14.81 8.20 -11.60
CA MET A 434 14.61 8.18 -10.15
C MET A 434 14.52 6.75 -9.63
N ILE A 435 13.76 5.90 -10.31
CA ILE A 435 13.67 4.46 -10.03
C ILE A 435 14.54 3.73 -11.07
N GLY A 436 15.67 3.21 -10.63
CA GLY A 436 16.56 2.40 -11.46
C GLY A 436 16.00 0.98 -11.72
N PRO A 437 16.44 0.31 -12.80
CA PRO A 437 15.99 -1.04 -13.15
C PRO A 437 16.43 -2.12 -12.14
N ASP A 438 17.49 -1.87 -11.37
CA ASP A 438 17.92 -2.71 -10.25
C ASP A 438 17.26 -2.31 -8.92
N GLY A 439 16.26 -1.43 -8.99
CA GLY A 439 15.56 -0.87 -7.87
C GLY A 439 16.31 0.23 -7.14
N LYS A 440 17.54 0.62 -7.49
CA LYS A 440 18.20 1.74 -6.80
C LYS A 440 17.42 3.03 -7.00
N ILE A 441 17.35 3.83 -5.94
CA ILE A 441 16.62 5.10 -5.95
C ILE A 441 17.61 6.24 -6.01
N ASN A 442 17.48 7.09 -7.02
CA ASN A 442 18.15 8.37 -7.11
C ASN A 442 17.09 9.46 -7.01
N PHE A 443 16.94 10.09 -5.85
CA PHE A 443 15.96 11.17 -5.70
C PHE A 443 16.34 12.46 -6.47
N TYR A 444 17.56 12.55 -7.00
CA TYR A 444 18.07 13.72 -7.70
C TYR A 444 18.73 13.33 -9.03
N PRO A 445 17.99 12.70 -9.97
CA PRO A 445 18.53 12.44 -11.30
C PRO A 445 18.68 13.76 -12.07
N PRO A 446 19.52 13.81 -13.13
CA PRO A 446 19.57 14.97 -14.00
C PRO A 446 18.18 15.35 -14.50
N PRO A 447 17.78 16.64 -14.55
CA PRO A 447 16.45 16.99 -15.02
C PRO A 447 16.29 16.66 -16.52
N PRO A 448 15.05 16.49 -17.03
CA PRO A 448 14.79 16.32 -18.46
C PRO A 448 15.48 17.40 -19.30
N GLY A 449 16.16 16.98 -20.37
CA GLY A 449 16.98 17.85 -21.22
C GLY A 449 18.41 18.10 -20.71
N LYS A 450 18.86 17.44 -19.63
CA LYS A 450 20.23 17.55 -19.11
C LYS A 450 20.85 16.18 -18.77
N GLY A 451 22.18 16.08 -18.85
CA GLY A 451 22.94 14.91 -18.41
C GLY A 451 22.46 13.62 -19.09
N GLU A 452 22.25 12.57 -18.30
CA GLU A 452 21.71 11.27 -18.77
C GLU A 452 20.29 11.38 -19.33
N ASN A 453 19.55 12.44 -18.97
CA ASN A 453 18.17 12.70 -19.40
C ASN A 453 18.09 13.72 -20.54
N ALA A 454 19.19 13.97 -21.28
CA ALA A 454 19.25 14.96 -22.36
C ALA A 454 18.21 14.74 -23.47
N ASP A 455 17.86 13.49 -23.77
CA ASP A 455 16.90 13.15 -24.83
C ASP A 455 15.43 13.26 -24.37
N LEU A 456 15.17 13.38 -23.06
CA LEU A 456 13.83 13.53 -22.53
C LEU A 456 13.31 14.96 -22.75
N LYS A 457 12.20 15.07 -23.48
CA LYS A 457 11.52 16.35 -23.72
C LYS A 457 10.39 16.53 -22.69
N PRO A 458 10.46 17.54 -21.81
CA PRO A 458 9.35 17.82 -20.91
C PRO A 458 8.13 18.29 -21.70
N THR A 459 6.93 17.94 -21.22
CA THR A 459 5.66 18.39 -21.81
C THR A 459 5.56 19.92 -21.72
N SER A 460 5.29 20.59 -22.84
CA SER A 460 5.12 22.05 -22.88
C SER A 460 3.88 22.49 -22.08
N PRO A 461 3.93 23.60 -21.32
CA PRO A 461 2.76 24.16 -20.64
C PRO A 461 1.59 24.47 -21.58
N GLU A 462 1.86 24.70 -22.87
CA GLU A 462 0.83 24.96 -23.90
C GLU A 462 -0.19 23.83 -24.03
N THR A 463 0.16 22.59 -23.66
CA THR A 463 -0.79 21.46 -23.62
C THR A 463 -1.78 21.52 -22.46
N LEU A 464 -1.57 22.43 -21.49
CA LEU A 464 -2.49 22.71 -20.37
C LEU A 464 -3.36 23.95 -20.63
N ALA A 465 -3.09 24.73 -21.69
CA ALA A 465 -3.71 26.03 -21.93
C ALA A 465 -5.20 25.97 -22.33
N ASP A 466 -5.73 24.78 -22.64
CA ASP A 466 -7.17 24.56 -22.86
C ASP A 466 -7.96 24.30 -21.57
N ALA A 467 -7.36 24.45 -20.38
CA ALA A 467 -8.15 24.63 -19.17
C ALA A 467 -8.84 26.00 -19.25
N PRO A 468 -10.18 26.07 -19.42
CA PRO A 468 -10.85 27.34 -19.60
C PRO A 468 -10.59 28.23 -18.37
N LYS A 469 -10.16 29.47 -18.60
CA LYS A 469 -10.30 30.55 -17.62
C LYS A 469 -11.79 30.78 -17.42
N VAL A 470 -12.42 30.03 -16.52
CA VAL A 470 -13.79 30.29 -16.12
C VAL A 470 -13.76 31.43 -15.09
N GLU A 471 -14.34 32.56 -15.46
CA GLU A 471 -14.56 33.69 -14.57
C GLU A 471 -15.45 33.22 -13.41
N THR A 472 -14.90 33.26 -12.20
CA THR A 472 -15.70 33.10 -10.99
C THR A 472 -16.61 34.30 -10.86
N THR A 473 -17.91 34.06 -10.68
CA THR A 473 -18.85 35.11 -10.30
C THR A 473 -19.22 34.95 -8.84
N ALA A 474 -19.65 36.04 -8.20
CA ALA A 474 -19.90 36.08 -6.76
C ALA A 474 -21.00 35.12 -6.27
N ASP A 475 -21.73 34.46 -7.18
CA ASP A 475 -22.82 33.55 -6.86
C ASP A 475 -22.39 32.07 -6.79
N ASP A 476 -21.12 31.72 -6.96
CA ASP A 476 -20.62 30.33 -6.81
C ASP A 476 -20.48 29.89 -5.32
N VAL A 477 -21.24 30.52 -4.42
CA VAL A 477 -21.27 30.21 -2.98
C VAL A 477 -22.70 29.83 -2.59
N ASP A 478 -23.08 28.59 -2.84
CA ASP A 478 -24.20 27.91 -2.16
C ASP A 478 -23.76 26.54 -1.62
#